data_AF-A0A1E5SW86-F1
#
_entry.id   AF-A0A1E5SW86-F1
#
_cell.length_a   1.000
_cell.length_b   1.000
_cell.length_c   1.000
_cell.angle_alpha   90.00
_cell.angle_beta   90.00
_cell.angle_gamma   90.00
#
_symmetry.space_group_name_H-M   'P 1'
#
loop_
_entity.id
_entity.type
_entity.pdbx_description
1 polymer ?
#
loop_
_entity_poly.entity_id
_entity_poly.type
_entity_poly.pdbx_seq_one_letter_code
_entity_poly.pdbx_strand_id
1 'polypeptide(L)'
;MTLVQAQSNKEAEADSVVFFYASLKMRGGLNVVSPIDSVSLPKKGIKQELFKLNASNRLRFVKFAQKELGDPTLSAKINNRTNILEANGDLRQLKSDLDKFLSQNKGNVYNLLNFIFTKPGGEKALKKETRYE
;
A
#
# COMPACT_ATOMS: atom_id res chain seq x y z
N MET A 1 15.76 31.33 44.83
CA MET A 1 14.84 30.20 44.52
C MET A 1 14.74 30.10 43.02
N THR A 2 15.34 29.08 42.42
CA THR A 2 15.43 28.93 40.95
C THR A 2 14.38 27.93 40.51
N LEU A 3 13.40 28.38 39.73
CA LEU A 3 12.37 27.53 39.12
C LEU A 3 13.03 26.73 37.99
N VAL A 4 13.28 25.44 38.24
CA VAL A 4 13.71 24.49 37.22
C VAL A 4 12.51 24.23 36.30
N GLN A 5 12.56 24.76 35.08
CA GLN A 5 11.63 24.41 34.01
C GLN A 5 11.83 22.94 33.65
N ALA A 6 10.83 22.11 33.95
CA ALA A 6 10.71 20.77 33.40
C ALA A 6 10.45 20.90 31.88
N GLN A 7 11.53 20.88 31.09
CA GLN A 7 11.45 20.59 29.66
C GLN A 7 11.02 19.13 29.51
N SER A 8 9.72 18.92 29.40
CA SER A 8 9.15 17.66 28.94
C SER A 8 9.63 17.42 27.51
N ASN A 9 10.76 16.73 27.36
CA ASN A 9 11.17 16.11 26.11
C ASN A 9 10.09 15.09 25.72
N LYS A 10 9.12 15.52 24.90
CA LYS A 10 8.34 14.60 24.08
C LYS A 10 9.34 13.98 23.12
N GLU A 11 9.84 12.79 23.45
CA GLU A 11 10.53 11.94 22.48
C GLU A 11 9.65 11.88 21.23
N ALA A 12 10.20 12.35 20.10
CA ALA A 12 9.55 12.22 18.82
C ALA A 12 9.44 10.72 18.53
N GLU A 13 8.23 10.17 18.68
CA GLU A 13 7.97 8.76 18.48
C GLU A 13 8.33 8.38 17.03
N ALA A 14 9.30 7.49 16.85
CA ALA A 14 9.83 7.19 15.52
C ALA A 14 8.75 6.59 14.60
N ASP A 15 8.72 7.06 13.35
CA ASP A 15 7.87 6.50 12.29
C ASP A 15 8.11 4.99 12.13
N SER A 16 7.07 4.25 11.74
CA SER A 16 7.17 2.85 11.36
C SER A 16 7.05 2.69 9.86
N VAL A 17 7.94 1.88 9.29
CA VAL A 17 7.85 1.47 7.88
C VAL A 17 6.77 0.40 7.77
N VAL A 18 5.82 0.63 6.87
CA VAL A 18 4.80 -0.34 6.50
C VAL A 18 4.98 -0.69 5.02
N PHE A 19 5.08 -1.98 4.74
CA PHE A 19 5.07 -2.52 3.39
C PHE A 19 3.63 -2.86 3.01
N PHE A 20 3.26 -2.68 1.74
CA PHE A 20 1.91 -2.97 1.28
C PHE A 20 1.87 -3.29 -0.21
N TYR A 21 0.84 -4.00 -0.64
CA TYR A 21 0.45 -4.11 -2.05
C TYR A 21 -1.07 -3.96 -2.19
N ALA A 22 -1.51 -3.58 -3.38
CA ALA A 22 -2.92 -3.55 -3.73
C ALA A 22 -3.32 -4.85 -4.39
N SER A 23 -4.47 -5.41 -4.01
CA SER A 23 -5.10 -6.50 -4.75
C SER A 23 -6.62 -6.34 -4.81
N LEU A 24 -7.20 -6.74 -5.94
CA LEU A 24 -8.64 -6.74 -6.11
C LEU A 24 -9.07 -7.73 -7.18
N LYS A 25 -10.16 -8.46 -6.92
CA LYS A 25 -10.81 -9.31 -7.91
C LYS A 25 -11.79 -8.51 -8.77
N MET A 26 -11.57 -8.53 -10.07
CA MET A 26 -12.45 -7.91 -11.06
C MET A 26 -13.63 -8.83 -11.38
N ARG A 27 -14.71 -8.26 -11.94
CA ARG A 27 -15.79 -9.03 -12.57
C ARG A 27 -15.18 -9.86 -13.70
N GLY A 28 -15.59 -11.12 -13.81
CA GLY A 28 -14.95 -12.11 -14.71
C GLY A 28 -13.89 -12.98 -14.03
N GLY A 29 -13.53 -12.69 -12.77
CA GLY A 29 -12.71 -13.58 -11.96
C GLY A 29 -11.21 -13.29 -11.98
N LEU A 30 -10.77 -12.38 -12.86
CA LEU A 30 -9.39 -11.91 -12.92
C LEU A 30 -9.01 -11.18 -11.63
N ASN A 31 -7.93 -11.60 -10.99
CA ASN A 31 -7.31 -10.88 -9.89
C ASN A 31 -6.29 -9.88 -10.45
N VAL A 32 -6.30 -8.67 -9.91
CA VAL A 32 -5.35 -7.64 -10.27
C VAL A 32 -4.52 -7.28 -9.04
N VAL A 33 -3.21 -7.19 -9.20
CA VAL A 33 -2.27 -6.99 -8.09
C VAL A 33 -1.24 -5.92 -8.45
N SER A 34 -0.85 -5.06 -7.51
CA SER A 34 0.31 -4.17 -7.67
C SER A 34 1.60 -4.82 -7.16
N PRO A 35 2.77 -4.29 -7.54
CA PRO A 35 3.99 -4.51 -6.78
C PRO A 35 3.84 -4.13 -5.31
N ILE A 36 4.72 -4.69 -4.48
CA ILE A 36 4.90 -4.24 -3.09
C ILE A 36 5.57 -2.86 -3.11
N ASP A 37 5.03 -1.96 -2.32
CA ASP A 37 5.59 -0.64 -2.02
C ASP A 37 5.70 -0.46 -0.50
N SER A 38 6.22 0.67 -0.05
CA SER A 38 6.41 1.00 1.36
C SER A 38 6.10 2.46 1.67
N VAL A 39 5.73 2.72 2.92
CA VAL A 39 5.49 4.07 3.44
C VAL A 39 5.91 4.14 4.90
N SER A 40 6.58 5.23 5.28
CA SER A 40 6.83 5.54 6.69
C SER A 40 5.64 6.28 7.27
N LEU A 41 5.04 5.74 8.32
CA LEU A 41 3.85 6.28 8.97
C LEU A 41 4.10 6.52 10.46
N PRO A 42 3.49 7.56 11.05
CA PRO A 42 3.51 7.74 12.49
C PRO A 42 2.89 6.52 13.18
N LYS A 43 3.59 5.96 14.19
CA LYS A 43 3.09 4.83 15.00
C LYS A 43 1.69 5.08 15.53
N LYS A 44 1.49 6.30 16.03
CA LYS A 44 0.18 6.79 16.42
C LYS A 44 -0.65 7.08 15.17
N GLY A 45 -1.65 6.23 14.91
CA GLY A 45 -2.60 6.46 13.84
C GLY A 45 -2.32 5.71 12.53
N ILE A 46 -1.41 4.72 12.50
CA ILE A 46 -1.13 3.87 11.32
C ILE A 46 -2.43 3.43 10.64
N LYS A 47 -3.43 2.95 11.39
CA LYS A 47 -4.71 2.50 10.81
C LYS A 47 -5.45 3.60 10.04
N GLN A 48 -5.42 4.83 10.53
CA GLN A 48 -6.06 5.98 9.88
C GLN A 48 -5.30 6.37 8.62
N GLU A 49 -3.97 6.34 8.66
CA GLU A 49 -3.14 6.62 7.49
C GLU A 49 -3.25 5.55 6.40
N LEU A 50 -3.30 4.26 6.78
CA LEU A 50 -3.58 3.17 5.85
C LEU A 50 -4.99 3.28 5.26
N PHE A 51 -5.97 3.71 6.04
CA PHE A 51 -7.31 3.97 5.52
C PHE A 51 -7.31 5.10 4.47
N LYS A 52 -6.58 6.19 4.72
CA LYS A 52 -6.40 7.28 3.73
C LYS A 52 -5.68 6.78 2.48
N LEU A 53 -4.60 6.02 2.65
CA LEU A 53 -3.85 5.41 1.55
C LEU A 53 -4.77 4.53 0.69
N ASN A 54 -5.60 3.69 1.30
CA ASN A 54 -6.58 2.88 0.59
C ASN A 54 -7.61 3.75 -0.15
N ALA A 55 -8.19 4.75 0.53
CA ALA A 55 -9.21 5.62 -0.05
C ALA A 55 -8.70 6.39 -1.28
N SER A 56 -7.46 6.92 -1.22
CA SER A 56 -6.83 7.65 -2.32
C SER A 56 -6.50 6.76 -3.52
N ASN A 57 -6.25 5.46 -3.30
CA ASN A 57 -5.75 4.57 -4.34
C ASN A 57 -6.80 3.61 -4.92
N ARG A 58 -7.87 3.26 -4.19
CA ARG A 58 -8.82 2.22 -4.62
C ARG A 58 -9.40 2.43 -6.02
N LEU A 59 -9.86 3.66 -6.34
CA LEU A 59 -10.47 3.95 -7.63
C LEU A 59 -9.41 4.11 -8.72
N ARG A 60 -8.24 4.68 -8.35
CA ARG A 60 -7.10 4.82 -9.25
C ARG A 60 -6.60 3.45 -9.70
N PHE A 61 -6.51 2.49 -8.79
CA PHE A 61 -6.10 1.12 -9.06
C PHE A 61 -7.03 0.45 -10.07
N VAL A 62 -8.35 0.52 -9.86
CA VAL A 62 -9.34 -0.05 -10.79
C VAL A 62 -9.26 0.60 -12.17
N LYS A 63 -9.22 1.94 -12.23
CA LYS A 63 -9.12 2.67 -13.51
C LYS A 63 -7.82 2.37 -14.25
N PHE A 64 -6.72 2.23 -13.50
CA PHE A 64 -5.43 1.88 -14.07
C PHE A 64 -5.46 0.45 -14.63
N ALA A 65 -6.06 -0.50 -13.91
CA ALA A 65 -6.28 -1.87 -14.40
C ALA A 65 -7.06 -1.91 -15.71
N GLN A 66 -8.20 -1.19 -15.77
CA GLN A 66 -9.04 -1.09 -16.96
C GLN A 66 -8.24 -0.55 -18.17
N LYS A 67 -7.41 0.46 -17.93
CA LYS A 67 -6.57 1.06 -18.97
C LYS A 67 -5.49 0.09 -19.47
N GLU A 68 -4.74 -0.53 -18.56
CA GLU A 68 -3.65 -1.44 -18.92
C GLU A 68 -4.16 -2.71 -19.64
N LEU A 69 -5.35 -3.17 -19.28
CA LEU A 69 -6.00 -4.33 -19.92
C LEU A 69 -6.76 -3.98 -21.20
N GLY A 70 -6.92 -2.69 -21.52
CA GLY A 70 -7.72 -2.24 -22.66
C GLY A 70 -9.21 -2.60 -22.54
N ASP A 71 -9.70 -2.88 -21.33
CA ASP A 71 -11.09 -3.30 -21.08
C ASP A 71 -11.78 -2.36 -20.08
N PRO A 72 -12.58 -1.39 -20.56
CA PRO A 72 -13.32 -0.48 -19.69
C PRO A 72 -14.52 -1.15 -18.98
N THR A 73 -14.97 -2.32 -19.44
CA THR A 73 -16.10 -3.06 -18.86
C THR A 73 -15.67 -3.89 -17.64
N LEU A 74 -14.38 -4.23 -17.60
CA LEU A 74 -13.75 -4.88 -16.46
C LEU A 74 -13.87 -3.98 -15.23
N SER A 75 -14.83 -4.31 -14.37
CA SER A 75 -15.16 -3.49 -13.20
C SER A 75 -15.00 -4.32 -11.94
N ALA A 76 -14.71 -3.68 -10.81
CA ALA A 76 -14.72 -4.34 -9.51
C ALA A 76 -15.94 -3.86 -8.70
N LYS A 77 -16.43 -4.72 -7.80
CA LYS A 77 -17.42 -4.30 -6.80
C LYS A 77 -16.70 -3.48 -5.73
N ILE A 78 -16.63 -2.16 -5.93
CA ILE A 78 -16.00 -1.23 -4.99
C ILE A 78 -17.04 -0.33 -4.35
N ASN A 79 -16.89 -0.09 -3.04
CA ASN A 79 -17.63 0.90 -2.29
C ASN A 79 -16.68 1.63 -1.32
N ASN A 80 -17.22 2.52 -0.49
CA ASN A 80 -16.41 3.31 0.44
C ASN A 80 -15.68 2.48 1.51
N ARG A 81 -16.10 1.23 1.73
CA ARG A 81 -15.56 0.29 2.72
C ARG A 81 -14.64 -0.77 2.09
N THR A 82 -14.53 -0.83 0.77
CA THR A 82 -13.63 -1.78 0.11
C THR A 82 -12.19 -1.44 0.46
N ASN A 83 -11.51 -2.37 1.14
CA ASN A 83 -10.07 -2.33 1.31
C ASN A 83 -9.42 -3.09 0.16
N ILE A 84 -8.49 -2.43 -0.53
CA ILE A 84 -7.67 -3.06 -1.57
C ILE A 84 -6.24 -3.28 -1.10
N LEU A 85 -5.86 -2.78 0.07
CA LEU A 85 -4.49 -2.85 0.56
C LEU A 85 -4.30 -4.01 1.52
N GLU A 86 -3.33 -4.85 1.19
CA GLU A 86 -2.71 -5.77 2.14
C GLU A 86 -1.42 -5.10 2.64
N ALA A 87 -1.26 -5.00 3.96
CA ALA A 87 -0.17 -4.25 4.57
C ALA A 87 0.44 -4.98 5.77
N ASN A 88 1.75 -4.90 5.92
CA ASN A 88 2.50 -5.53 7.01
C ASN A 88 3.75 -4.71 7.38
N GLY A 89 4.17 -4.74 8.65
CA GLY A 89 5.45 -4.18 9.08
C GLY A 89 6.67 -5.02 8.68
N ASP A 90 6.45 -6.30 8.35
CA ASP A 90 7.49 -7.22 7.88
C ASP A 90 7.34 -7.50 6.38
N LEU A 91 8.36 -7.11 5.61
CA LEU A 91 8.44 -7.34 4.17
C LEU A 91 8.48 -8.83 3.81
N ARG A 92 9.16 -9.68 4.60
CA ARG A 92 9.28 -11.11 4.32
C ARG A 92 7.92 -11.78 4.44
N GLN A 93 7.18 -11.43 5.48
CA GLN A 93 5.83 -11.93 5.68
C GLN A 93 4.91 -11.49 4.53
N LEU A 94 4.94 -10.21 4.15
CA LEU A 94 4.12 -9.70 3.05
C LEU A 94 4.46 -10.36 1.70
N LYS A 95 5.75 -10.59 1.42
CA LYS A 95 6.18 -11.33 0.22
C LYS A 95 5.66 -12.77 0.22
N SER A 96 5.79 -13.48 1.34
CA SER A 96 5.24 -14.83 1.49
C SER A 96 3.73 -14.87 1.23
N ASP A 97 2.99 -13.88 1.74
CA ASP A 97 1.54 -13.81 1.58
C ASP A 97 1.16 -13.50 0.13
N LEU A 98 1.91 -12.61 -0.54
CA LEU A 98 1.76 -12.34 -1.96
C LEU A 98 2.08 -13.59 -2.81
N ASP A 99 3.18 -14.29 -2.54
CA ASP A 99 3.57 -15.49 -3.28
C ASP A 99 2.50 -16.60 -3.17
N LYS A 100 1.93 -16.78 -1.96
CA LYS A 100 0.79 -17.68 -1.74
C LYS A 100 -0.42 -17.25 -2.57
N PHE A 101 -0.76 -15.96 -2.56
CA PHE A 101 -1.85 -15.43 -3.37
C PHE A 101 -1.65 -15.70 -4.87
N LEU A 102 -0.45 -15.43 -5.38
CA LEU A 102 -0.09 -15.65 -6.79
C LEU A 102 -0.16 -17.13 -7.16
N SER A 103 0.32 -18.01 -6.28
CA SER A 103 0.27 -19.47 -6.47
C SER A 103 -1.17 -19.99 -6.51
N GLN A 104 -2.03 -19.55 -5.57
CA GLN A 104 -3.44 -19.96 -5.50
C GLN A 104 -4.27 -19.47 -6.69
N ASN A 105 -3.89 -18.34 -7.28
CA ASN A 105 -4.62 -17.71 -8.39
C ASN A 105 -3.90 -17.86 -9.73
N LYS A 106 -2.99 -18.82 -9.86
CA LYS A 106 -2.18 -19.03 -11.06
C LYS A 106 -3.04 -19.04 -12.34
N GLY A 107 -2.64 -18.27 -13.34
CA GLY A 107 -3.36 -18.11 -14.61
C GLY A 107 -4.51 -17.09 -14.58
N ASN A 108 -4.89 -16.59 -13.40
CA ASN A 108 -5.96 -15.59 -13.21
C ASN A 108 -5.47 -14.35 -12.46
N VAL A 109 -4.19 -13.99 -12.64
CA VAL A 109 -3.60 -12.78 -12.06
C VAL A 109 -3.03 -11.88 -13.15
N TYR A 110 -3.33 -10.59 -13.06
CA TYR A 110 -2.67 -9.54 -13.80
C TYR A 110 -1.87 -8.63 -12.86
N ASN A 111 -0.59 -8.44 -13.17
CA ASN A 111 0.32 -7.61 -12.37
C ASN A 111 0.39 -6.19 -12.95
N LEU A 112 -0.06 -5.19 -12.19
CA LEU A 112 0.06 -3.77 -12.54
C LEU A 112 1.45 -3.23 -12.18
N LEU A 113 2.47 -3.70 -12.88
CA LEU A 113 3.88 -3.39 -12.59
C LEU A 113 4.19 -1.88 -12.53
N ASN A 114 3.43 -1.06 -13.25
CA ASN A 114 3.64 0.39 -13.36
C ASN A 114 2.68 1.23 -12.49
N PHE A 115 1.89 0.60 -11.63
CA PHE A 115 0.97 1.35 -10.77
C PHE A 115 1.72 2.11 -9.67
N ILE A 116 1.52 3.42 -9.59
CA ILE A 116 2.15 4.30 -8.59
C ILE A 116 1.13 4.76 -7.55
N PHE A 117 1.40 4.43 -6.29
CA PHE A 117 0.57 4.81 -5.15
C PHE A 117 0.68 6.31 -4.84
N THR A 118 -0.46 6.94 -4.56
CA THR A 118 -0.51 8.25 -3.91
C THR A 118 -0.40 8.05 -2.41
N LYS A 119 0.73 8.45 -1.82
CA LYS A 119 1.02 8.27 -0.38
C LYS A 119 0.65 9.52 0.42
N PRO A 120 0.14 9.39 1.66
CA PRO A 120 -0.07 10.53 2.54
C PRO A 120 1.28 11.16 2.93
N GLY A 121 1.39 12.48 2.89
CA GLY A 121 2.59 13.23 3.33
C GLY A 121 3.59 13.65 2.23
N GLY A 122 3.30 13.38 0.96
CA GLY A 122 4.22 13.67 -0.15
C GLY A 122 5.40 12.69 -0.18
N GLU A 123 6.02 12.51 -1.35
CA GLU A 123 7.14 11.57 -1.53
C GLU A 123 8.34 11.96 -0.65
N LYS A 124 8.39 11.46 0.58
CA LYS A 124 9.65 10.93 1.09
C LYS A 124 9.82 9.56 0.44
N ALA A 125 10.04 9.57 -0.87
CA ALA A 125 10.58 8.42 -1.56
C ALA A 125 11.80 8.00 -0.74
N LEU A 126 11.75 6.80 -0.15
CA LEU A 126 12.96 6.13 0.28
C LEU A 126 13.89 6.21 -0.93
N LYS A 127 14.96 7.01 -0.79
CA LYS A 127 16.01 7.13 -1.80
C LYS A 127 16.30 5.70 -2.20
N LYS A 128 16.13 5.40 -3.50
CA LYS A 128 16.48 4.12 -4.09
C LYS A 128 17.83 3.72 -3.51
N GLU A 129 17.84 2.76 -2.58
CA GLU A 129 19.10 2.19 -2.12
C GLU A 129 19.74 1.59 -3.36
N THR A 130 20.87 2.20 -3.66
CA THR A 130 21.58 2.07 -4.89
C THR A 130 22.39 0.79 -4.75
N ARG A 131 22.16 -0.15 -5.70
CA ARG A 131 23.01 -1.29 -6.05
C ARG A 131 23.18 -2.40 -5.00
N TYR A 132 22.92 -3.62 -5.45
CA TYR A 132 23.85 -4.71 -5.22
C TYR A 132 24.31 -5.23 -6.58
N GLU A 133 25.61 -5.06 -6.78
CA GLU A 133 26.56 -5.68 -7.72
C GLU A 133 26.22 -5.71 -9.23
#